data_AF-A0A3N4M657-F1
#
_entry.id   AF-A0A3N4M657-F1
#
_cell.length_a   1.000
_cell.length_b   1.000
_cell.length_c   1.000
_cell.angle_alpha   90.00
_cell.angle_beta   90.00
_cell.angle_gamma   90.00
#
_symmetry.space_group_name_H-M   'P 1'
#
loop_
_entity.id
_entity.type
_entity.pdbx_description
1 polymer ?
#
loop_
_entity_poly.entity_id
_entity_poly.type
_entity_poly.pdbx_seq_one_letter_code
_entity_poly.pdbx_strand_id
1 'polypeptide(L)'
;MSPKGKDIVEELGQVAPEMGPLGHPPDFDLPYGYFGRFPGQLMTHIRQIENTEEVESELATLSPTLAGLPRKTPYNAPPGYFSELDRKMVQNKDAEPTAKILPLNKRIRLFKRCLVAASIAGIISVGAVFLAREYSGNALDRQLAQISDQEIVDYLQYNTDEFDNENIFTNVSLDEDMPSVLPDELTNEEIDKMLEENLLQEIPFNQ
;
A
#
# COMPACT_ATOMS: atom_id res chain seq x y z
N MET A 1 62.91 -16.54 8.80
CA MET A 1 62.41 -15.68 9.89
C MET A 1 61.49 -14.64 9.28
N SER A 2 60.17 -14.87 9.33
CA SER A 2 59.19 -13.86 8.91
C SER A 2 59.04 -12.81 10.01
N PRO A 3 59.01 -11.50 9.68
CA PRO A 3 58.83 -10.46 10.67
C PRO A 3 57.43 -10.58 11.27
N LYS A 4 57.35 -11.07 12.52
CA LYS A 4 56.15 -11.10 13.37
C LYS A 4 55.81 -9.68 13.86
N GLY A 5 55.54 -8.80 12.91
CA GLY A 5 55.29 -7.39 13.17
C GLY A 5 54.45 -6.73 12.10
N LYS A 6 53.64 -7.50 11.37
CA LYS A 6 52.49 -6.90 10.69
C LYS A 6 51.49 -6.53 11.77
N ASP A 7 51.22 -5.24 11.86
CA ASP A 7 50.41 -4.61 12.88
C ASP A 7 49.09 -5.38 13.05
N ILE A 8 48.74 -5.70 14.29
CA ILE A 8 47.44 -6.29 14.66
C ILE A 8 46.28 -5.47 14.06
N VAL A 9 46.52 -4.17 13.84
CA VAL A 9 45.62 -3.24 13.14
C VAL A 9 45.36 -3.62 11.68
N GLU A 10 46.40 -4.06 10.96
CA GLU A 10 46.31 -4.49 9.56
C GLU A 10 45.54 -5.81 9.44
N GLU A 11 45.76 -6.75 10.37
CA GLU A 11 45.02 -8.02 10.41
C GLU A 11 43.55 -7.83 10.80
N LEU A 12 43.26 -6.96 11.79
CA LEU A 12 41.88 -6.59 12.17
C LEU A 12 41.11 -5.95 11.02
N GLY A 13 41.75 -5.04 10.27
CA GLY A 13 41.14 -4.41 9.11
C GLY A 13 40.78 -5.39 7.99
N GLN A 14 41.51 -6.50 7.86
CA GLN A 14 41.21 -7.56 6.89
C GLN A 14 40.06 -8.47 7.35
N VAL A 15 40.00 -8.77 8.66
CA VAL A 15 38.99 -9.68 9.23
C VAL A 15 37.62 -9.00 9.38
N ALA A 16 37.61 -7.69 9.68
CA ALA A 16 36.38 -6.92 9.87
C ALA A 16 36.48 -5.56 9.17
N PRO A 17 36.35 -5.51 7.82
CA PRO A 17 36.48 -4.27 7.06
C PRO A 17 35.42 -3.21 7.41
N GLU A 18 34.27 -3.61 7.96
CA GLU A 18 33.25 -2.67 8.48
C GLU A 18 33.57 -2.13 9.87
N MET A 19 34.51 -2.74 10.61
CA MET A 19 35.11 -2.19 11.82
C MET A 19 36.36 -1.36 11.48
N GLY A 20 36.21 -0.45 10.51
CA GLY A 20 37.13 0.68 10.33
C GLY A 20 37.32 1.48 11.64
N PRO A 21 38.21 2.47 11.68
CA PRO A 21 38.78 3.02 12.92
C PRO A 21 37.66 3.28 13.93
N LEU A 22 37.61 2.46 14.98
CA LEU A 22 36.61 2.52 16.05
C LEU A 22 36.85 3.81 16.84
N GLY A 23 36.44 4.94 16.26
CA GLY A 23 36.53 6.27 16.84
C GLY A 23 37.93 6.66 17.36
N HIS A 24 37.95 7.77 18.07
CA HIS A 24 39.04 8.06 18.99
C HIS A 24 39.00 7.00 20.11
N PRO A 25 40.15 6.54 20.65
CA PRO A 25 40.12 5.84 21.93
C PRO A 25 39.31 6.69 22.93
N PRO A 26 38.50 6.06 23.78
CA PRO A 26 37.67 6.82 24.70
C PRO A 26 38.55 7.75 25.55
N ASP A 27 38.06 8.95 25.88
CA ASP A 27 38.79 9.99 26.63
C ASP A 27 39.14 9.60 28.08
N PHE A 28 39.12 8.32 28.42
CA PHE A 28 39.56 7.81 29.71
C PHE A 28 40.78 6.89 29.51
N ASP A 29 41.86 7.25 30.20
CA ASP A 29 43.02 6.37 30.32
C ASP A 29 42.85 5.44 31.51
N LEU A 30 43.13 4.17 31.30
CA LEU A 30 43.12 3.18 32.37
C LEU A 30 44.41 3.29 33.19
N PRO A 31 44.34 3.21 34.53
CA PRO A 31 45.53 3.12 35.36
C PRO A 31 46.41 1.92 34.97
N TYR A 32 47.73 2.09 35.08
CA TYR A 32 48.69 1.04 34.77
C TYR A 32 48.38 -0.24 35.57
N GLY A 33 48.28 -1.38 34.85
CA GLY A 33 48.03 -2.68 35.46
C GLY A 33 46.58 -2.93 35.91
N TYR A 34 45.61 -2.12 35.48
CA TYR A 34 44.17 -2.30 35.76
C TYR A 34 43.71 -3.75 35.52
N PHE A 35 43.87 -4.25 34.28
CA PHE A 35 43.47 -5.62 33.93
C PHE A 35 44.36 -6.70 34.56
N GLY A 36 45.58 -6.37 34.99
CA GLY A 36 46.46 -7.32 35.69
C GLY A 36 46.03 -7.57 37.13
N ARG A 37 45.46 -6.55 37.80
CA ARG A 37 44.99 -6.64 39.19
C ARG A 37 43.50 -6.97 39.30
N PHE A 38 42.73 -6.68 38.25
CA PHE A 38 41.27 -6.85 38.23
C PHE A 38 40.81 -8.27 38.61
N PRO A 39 41.36 -9.38 38.07
CA PRO A 39 40.90 -10.72 38.44
C PRO A 39 41.09 -11.04 39.92
N GLY A 40 42.21 -10.59 40.51
CA GLY A 40 42.51 -10.78 41.93
C GLY A 40 41.59 -9.96 42.83
N GLN A 41 41.30 -8.72 42.44
CA GLN A 41 40.35 -7.85 43.14
C GLN A 41 38.93 -8.41 43.07
N LEU A 42 38.49 -8.86 41.89
CA LEU A 42 37.19 -9.46 41.68
C LEU A 42 37.00 -10.72 42.53
N MET A 43 38.00 -11.62 42.56
CA MET A 43 37.93 -12.83 43.39
C MET A 43 37.93 -12.53 44.89
N THR A 44 38.66 -11.49 45.31
CA THR A 44 38.60 -11.01 46.70
C THR A 44 37.20 -10.53 47.05
N HIS A 45 36.57 -9.75 46.17
CA HIS A 45 35.20 -9.28 46.35
C HIS A 45 34.18 -10.42 46.36
N ILE A 46 34.28 -11.40 45.46
CA ILE A 46 33.36 -12.54 45.45
C ILE A 46 33.41 -13.30 46.79
N ARG A 47 34.61 -13.50 47.35
CA ARG A 47 34.76 -14.14 48.68
C ARG A 47 34.20 -13.29 49.82
N GLN A 48 34.30 -11.97 49.73
CA GLN A 48 33.65 -11.07 50.69
C GLN A 48 32.13 -11.13 50.57
N ILE A 49 31.60 -11.26 49.35
CA ILE A 49 30.16 -11.41 49.09
C ILE A 49 29.61 -12.73 49.64
N GLU A 50 30.40 -13.81 49.63
CA GLU A 50 30.01 -15.10 50.21
C GLU A 50 29.79 -15.03 51.73
N ASN A 51 30.41 -14.05 52.43
CA ASN A 51 30.07 -13.71 53.82
C ASN A 51 28.74 -12.94 53.85
N THR A 52 27.65 -13.70 53.75
CA THR A 52 26.27 -13.21 53.50
C THR A 52 25.78 -12.20 54.55
N GLU A 53 26.28 -12.27 55.78
CA GLU A 53 25.85 -11.40 56.89
C GLU A 53 26.30 -9.93 56.76
N GLU A 54 27.49 -9.69 56.19
CA GLU A 54 28.05 -8.34 56.03
C GLU A 54 27.38 -7.61 54.84
N VAL A 55 27.10 -8.35 53.76
CA VAL A 55 26.48 -7.83 52.55
C VAL A 55 25.06 -7.32 52.79
N GLU A 56 24.28 -7.99 53.64
CA GLU A 56 22.92 -7.52 53.95
C GLU A 56 22.94 -6.21 54.75
N SER A 57 23.92 -6.05 55.64
CA SER A 57 24.13 -4.81 56.40
C SER A 57 24.58 -3.68 55.48
N GLU A 58 25.61 -3.91 54.65
CA GLU A 58 26.10 -2.90 53.69
C GLU A 58 25.00 -2.52 52.68
N LEU A 59 24.31 -3.50 52.11
CA LEU A 59 23.26 -3.25 51.13
C LEU A 59 22.05 -2.54 51.76
N ALA A 60 21.73 -2.81 53.04
CA ALA A 60 20.74 -2.04 53.78
C ALA A 60 21.17 -0.58 53.99
N THR A 61 22.46 -0.30 54.18
CA THR A 61 22.99 1.07 54.29
C THR A 61 23.04 1.79 52.95
N LEU A 62 23.43 1.11 51.86
CA LEU A 62 23.57 1.68 50.52
C LEU A 62 22.22 1.83 49.81
N SER A 63 21.32 0.86 49.97
CA SER A 63 20.02 0.83 49.33
C SER A 63 19.01 0.02 50.16
N PRO A 64 18.35 0.66 51.15
CA PRO A 64 17.34 0.01 51.97
C PRO A 64 16.17 -0.55 51.14
N THR A 65 15.88 0.04 49.98
CA THR A 65 14.87 -0.47 49.04
C THR A 65 15.29 -1.81 48.43
N LEU A 66 16.53 -1.93 47.93
CA LEU A 66 17.02 -3.20 47.36
C LEU A 66 17.19 -4.28 48.44
N ALA A 67 17.52 -3.89 49.67
CA ALA A 67 17.61 -4.81 50.81
C ALA A 67 16.26 -5.44 51.18
N GLY A 68 15.16 -4.68 51.02
CA GLY A 68 13.80 -5.15 51.29
C GLY A 68 13.20 -6.03 50.19
N LEU A 69 13.82 -6.14 49.01
CA LEU A 69 13.30 -6.97 47.93
C LEU A 69 13.71 -8.45 48.14
N PRO A 70 12.78 -9.41 47.94
CA PRO A 70 13.11 -10.82 48.00
C PRO A 70 14.07 -11.17 46.86
N ARG A 71 15.23 -11.75 47.18
CA ARG A 71 16.23 -12.25 46.23
C ARG A 71 15.78 -13.53 45.53
N LYS A 72 14.60 -13.50 44.90
CA LYS A 72 14.07 -14.63 44.13
C LYS A 72 14.48 -14.45 42.67
N THR A 73 15.41 -15.26 42.19
CA THR A 73 15.74 -15.32 40.76
C THR A 73 14.50 -15.84 40.00
N PRO A 74 13.87 -15.04 39.12
CA PRO A 74 12.66 -15.48 38.41
C PRO A 74 12.96 -16.60 37.39
N TYR A 75 14.23 -16.73 37.01
CA TYR A 75 14.69 -17.70 36.04
C TYR A 75 15.71 -18.62 36.70
N ASN A 76 15.39 -19.91 36.73
CA ASN A 76 16.35 -20.96 37.04
C ASN A 76 16.33 -21.96 35.90
N ALA A 77 17.50 -22.45 35.51
CA ALA A 77 17.58 -23.51 34.53
C ALA A 77 16.99 -24.80 35.14
N PRO A 78 16.21 -25.58 34.39
CA PRO A 78 15.77 -26.90 34.83
C PRO A 78 16.97 -27.80 35.17
N PRO A 79 16.81 -28.75 36.10
CA PRO A 79 17.85 -29.71 36.41
C PRO A 79 18.27 -30.46 35.15
N GLY A 80 19.57 -30.52 34.89
CA GLY A 80 20.13 -31.20 33.72
C GLY A 80 20.03 -30.44 32.39
N TYR A 81 19.62 -29.16 32.38
CA TYR A 81 19.53 -28.35 31.16
C TYR A 81 20.82 -28.39 30.32
N PHE A 82 21.97 -28.10 30.94
CA PHE A 82 23.27 -28.06 30.25
C PHE A 82 23.82 -29.45 29.97
N SER A 83 23.59 -30.43 30.85
CA SER A 83 24.05 -31.81 30.61
C SER A 83 23.34 -32.48 29.44
N GLU A 84 22.08 -32.10 29.18
CA GLU A 84 21.34 -32.59 28.02
C GLU A 84 21.51 -31.70 26.78
N LEU A 85 22.14 -30.53 26.91
CA LEU A 85 22.27 -29.56 25.83
C LEU A 85 23.04 -30.14 24.65
N ASP A 86 24.19 -30.77 24.92
CA ASP A 86 25.02 -31.39 23.88
C ASP A 86 24.26 -32.49 23.14
N ARG A 87 23.52 -33.34 23.88
CA ARG A 87 22.67 -34.38 23.30
C ARG A 87 21.55 -33.79 22.44
N LYS A 88 20.90 -32.73 22.91
CA LYS A 88 19.82 -32.02 22.18
C LYS A 88 20.36 -31.34 20.93
N MET A 89 21.54 -30.76 20.96
CA MET A 89 22.17 -30.13 19.80
C MET A 89 22.55 -31.16 18.73
N VAL A 90 23.08 -32.32 19.13
CA VAL A 90 23.40 -33.41 18.20
C VAL A 90 22.13 -34.04 17.61
N GLN A 91 21.13 -34.30 18.44
CA GLN A 91 19.87 -34.90 18.00
C GLN A 91 19.05 -33.97 17.09
N ASN A 92 19.15 -32.65 17.28
CA ASN A 92 18.49 -31.66 16.44
C ASN A 92 19.32 -31.21 15.23
N LYS A 93 20.54 -31.75 15.04
CA LYS A 93 21.39 -31.39 13.90
C LYS A 93 20.82 -31.94 12.58
N ASP A 94 20.12 -33.07 12.65
CA ASP A 94 19.44 -33.72 11.51
C ASP A 94 17.94 -33.38 11.46
N ALA A 95 17.40 -32.79 12.53
CA ALA A 95 16.04 -32.27 12.55
C ALA A 95 16.08 -30.82 12.07
N GLU A 96 16.05 -30.62 10.75
CA GLU A 96 15.75 -29.28 10.22
C GLU A 96 14.48 -28.79 10.91
N PRO A 97 14.49 -27.63 11.59
CA PRO A 97 13.25 -27.02 11.99
C PRO A 97 12.56 -26.66 10.68
N THR A 98 11.63 -27.49 10.24
CA THR A 98 10.61 -27.10 9.26
C THR A 98 9.74 -26.06 9.97
N ALA A 99 10.32 -24.87 10.18
CA ALA A 99 9.62 -23.70 10.61
C ALA A 99 8.48 -23.57 9.60
N LYS A 100 7.25 -23.65 10.10
CA LYS A 100 6.06 -23.60 9.26
C LYS A 100 6.04 -22.25 8.58
N ILE A 101 6.53 -22.18 7.34
CA ILE A 101 6.51 -20.98 6.52
C ILE A 101 5.03 -20.69 6.26
N LEU A 102 4.47 -19.72 6.98
CA LEU A 102 3.15 -19.20 6.69
C LEU A 102 3.31 -18.26 5.49
N PRO A 103 2.76 -18.57 4.30
CA PRO A 103 2.78 -17.63 3.20
C PRO A 103 1.99 -16.39 3.63
N LEU A 104 2.68 -15.25 3.72
CA LEU A 104 2.06 -13.98 4.07
C LEU A 104 1.05 -13.62 2.96
N ASN A 105 -0.21 -13.66 3.35
CA ASN A 105 -1.35 -13.88 2.45
C ASN A 105 -1.53 -12.73 1.44
N LYS A 106 -1.67 -13.05 0.14
CA LYS A 106 -1.84 -12.10 -0.98
C LYS A 106 -3.15 -11.28 -0.93
N ARG A 107 -4.07 -11.60 0.00
CA ARG A 107 -5.42 -11.01 0.11
C ARG A 107 -5.39 -9.50 0.38
N ILE A 108 -4.40 -8.98 1.12
CA ILE A 108 -4.29 -7.54 1.42
C ILE A 108 -4.14 -6.70 0.14
N ARG A 109 -3.57 -7.26 -0.95
CA ARG A 109 -3.36 -6.54 -2.21
C ARG A 109 -4.65 -6.33 -3.01
N LEU A 110 -5.64 -7.21 -2.87
CA LEU A 110 -6.91 -7.10 -3.60
C LEU A 110 -7.85 -6.08 -2.95
N PHE A 111 -7.86 -5.98 -1.62
CA PHE A 111 -8.66 -4.97 -0.91
C PHE A 111 -8.23 -3.54 -1.24
N LYS A 112 -6.93 -3.29 -1.46
CA LYS A 112 -6.43 -1.98 -1.88
C LYS A 112 -6.98 -1.53 -3.25
N ARG A 113 -7.24 -2.47 -4.18
CA ARG A 113 -7.82 -2.15 -5.49
C ARG A 113 -9.32 -1.87 -5.41
N CYS A 114 -10.03 -2.60 -4.54
CA CYS A 114 -11.46 -2.40 -4.31
C CYS A 114 -11.75 -1.03 -3.67
N LEU A 115 -10.91 -0.60 -2.72
CA LEU A 115 -11.04 0.69 -2.03
C LEU A 115 -10.99 1.89 -3.01
N VAL A 116 -10.07 1.86 -3.99
CA VAL A 116 -9.93 2.93 -4.99
C VAL A 116 -11.12 2.96 -5.95
N ALA A 117 -11.65 1.81 -6.35
CA ALA A 117 -12.83 1.75 -7.21
C ALA A 117 -14.08 2.29 -6.50
N ALA A 118 -14.28 1.91 -5.24
CA ALA A 118 -15.42 2.38 -4.44
C ALA A 118 -15.36 3.88 -4.16
N SER A 119 -14.18 4.46 -3.93
CA SER A 119 -14.04 5.91 -3.72
C SER A 119 -14.32 6.69 -5.00
N ILE A 120 -13.84 6.24 -6.15
CA ILE A 120 -14.12 6.87 -7.45
C ILE A 120 -15.61 6.80 -7.77
N ALA A 121 -16.24 5.62 -7.62
CA ALA A 121 -17.66 5.46 -7.84
C ALA A 121 -18.51 6.30 -6.87
N GLY A 122 -18.08 6.44 -5.62
CA GLY A 122 -18.72 7.29 -4.62
C GLY A 122 -18.63 8.79 -4.95
N ILE A 123 -17.47 9.27 -5.41
CA ILE A 123 -17.31 10.67 -5.83
C ILE A 123 -18.18 10.97 -7.05
N ILE A 124 -18.19 10.06 -8.04
CA ILE A 124 -19.00 10.22 -9.25
C ILE A 124 -20.50 10.22 -8.91
N SER A 125 -20.96 9.32 -8.04
CA SER A 125 -22.37 9.25 -7.67
C SER A 125 -22.81 10.48 -6.86
N VAL A 126 -22.01 10.96 -5.92
CA VAL A 126 -22.30 12.19 -5.16
C VAL A 126 -22.29 13.41 -6.09
N GLY A 127 -21.31 13.50 -6.99
CA GLY A 127 -21.23 14.58 -7.98
C GLY A 127 -22.45 14.60 -8.91
N ALA A 128 -22.87 13.44 -9.42
CA ALA A 128 -24.05 13.33 -10.28
C ALA A 128 -25.35 13.75 -9.56
N VAL A 129 -25.51 13.40 -8.27
CA VAL A 129 -26.68 13.83 -7.48
C VAL A 129 -26.65 15.32 -7.19
N PHE A 130 -25.47 15.91 -6.95
CA PHE A 130 -25.34 17.36 -6.73
C PHE A 130 -25.65 18.15 -8.00
N LEU A 131 -25.13 17.70 -9.16
CA LEU A 131 -25.44 18.26 -10.48
C LEU A 131 -26.93 18.06 -10.82
N ALA A 132 -27.48 16.86 -10.67
CA ALA A 132 -28.90 16.63 -10.93
C ALA A 132 -29.80 17.53 -10.07
N ARG A 133 -29.41 17.87 -8.83
CA ARG A 133 -30.13 18.84 -7.99
C ARG A 133 -30.06 20.26 -8.52
N GLU A 134 -28.90 20.71 -9.02
CA GLU A 134 -28.70 22.05 -9.57
C GLU A 134 -29.47 22.23 -10.90
N TYR A 135 -29.54 21.18 -11.72
CA TYR A 135 -30.22 21.18 -13.02
C TYR A 135 -31.67 20.66 -12.95
N SER A 136 -32.19 20.32 -11.76
CA SER A 136 -33.56 19.81 -11.58
C SER A 136 -34.61 20.91 -11.79
N GLY A 137 -34.95 21.13 -13.05
CA GLY A 137 -36.35 21.13 -13.53
C GLY A 137 -37.23 22.32 -13.16
N ASN A 138 -36.70 23.53 -13.09
CA ASN A 138 -37.52 24.75 -13.08
C ASN A 138 -36.87 25.97 -13.74
N ALA A 139 -35.59 25.90 -14.14
CA ALA A 139 -34.90 27.03 -14.74
C ALA A 139 -35.24 27.18 -16.23
N LEU A 140 -35.20 26.09 -17.00
CA LEU A 140 -35.50 26.10 -18.43
C LEU A 140 -36.99 26.43 -18.68
N ASP A 141 -37.90 25.74 -17.99
CA ASP A 141 -39.34 25.97 -18.15
C ASP A 141 -39.76 27.39 -17.75
N ARG A 142 -39.10 27.99 -16.74
CA ARG A 142 -39.31 29.40 -16.40
C ARG A 142 -38.75 30.35 -17.46
N GLN A 143 -37.61 30.02 -18.07
CA GLN A 143 -37.03 30.82 -19.15
C GLN A 143 -37.87 30.74 -20.42
N LEU A 144 -38.40 29.56 -20.75
CA LEU A 144 -39.34 29.36 -21.85
C LEU A 144 -40.67 30.08 -21.61
N ALA A 145 -41.19 30.07 -20.38
CA ALA A 145 -42.41 30.80 -20.02
C ALA A 145 -42.25 32.33 -19.99
N GLN A 146 -41.02 32.83 -20.01
CA GLN A 146 -40.72 34.27 -19.98
C GLN A 146 -40.49 34.86 -21.37
N ILE A 147 -40.36 34.02 -22.41
CA ILE A 147 -40.27 34.48 -23.80
C ILE A 147 -41.61 35.10 -24.22
N SER A 148 -41.57 36.26 -24.88
CA SER A 148 -42.79 36.96 -25.29
C SER A 148 -43.31 36.45 -26.63
N ASP A 149 -44.63 36.51 -26.83
CA ASP A 149 -45.25 36.13 -28.11
C ASP A 149 -44.67 36.88 -29.32
N GLN A 150 -44.21 38.13 -29.12
CA GLN A 150 -43.59 38.93 -30.18
C GLN A 150 -42.19 38.40 -30.53
N GLU A 151 -41.39 38.00 -29.55
CA GLU A 151 -40.07 37.38 -29.81
C GLU A 151 -40.20 36.02 -30.50
N ILE A 152 -41.26 35.25 -30.20
CA ILE A 152 -41.55 34.00 -30.91
C ILE A 152 -41.85 34.31 -32.37
N VAL A 153 -42.72 35.28 -32.65
CA VAL A 153 -43.08 35.67 -34.02
C VAL A 153 -41.88 36.20 -34.79
N ASP A 154 -41.08 37.08 -34.18
CA ASP A 154 -39.88 37.64 -34.79
C ASP A 154 -38.85 36.54 -35.09
N TYR A 155 -38.64 35.59 -34.16
CA TYR A 155 -37.74 34.47 -34.36
C TYR A 155 -38.20 33.57 -35.52
N LEU A 156 -39.50 33.23 -35.56
CA LEU A 156 -40.07 32.44 -36.65
C LEU A 156 -39.93 33.20 -37.97
N GLN A 157 -40.22 34.49 -38.02
CA GLN A 157 -40.13 35.25 -39.26
C GLN A 157 -38.68 35.41 -39.75
N TYR A 158 -37.71 35.50 -38.85
CA TYR A 158 -36.30 35.65 -39.20
C TYR A 158 -35.62 34.33 -39.58
N ASN A 159 -36.01 33.23 -38.94
CA ASN A 159 -35.35 31.92 -39.11
C ASN A 159 -36.14 30.93 -39.98
N THR A 160 -37.32 31.29 -40.47
CA THR A 160 -38.09 30.48 -41.44
C THR A 160 -37.78 30.98 -42.84
N ASP A 161 -37.29 30.09 -43.71
CA ASP A 161 -37.14 30.36 -45.13
C ASP A 161 -38.39 29.97 -45.95
N GLU A 162 -38.38 30.20 -47.26
CA GLU A 162 -39.54 29.97 -48.14
C GLU A 162 -39.94 28.48 -48.22
N PHE A 163 -39.01 27.55 -47.96
CA PHE A 163 -39.25 26.11 -47.92
C PHE A 163 -39.78 25.63 -46.56
N ASP A 164 -39.30 26.23 -45.47
CA ASP A 164 -39.74 25.88 -44.11
C ASP A 164 -41.19 26.29 -43.85
N ASN A 165 -41.68 27.37 -44.49
CA ASN A 165 -43.06 27.81 -44.33
C ASN A 165 -44.06 26.76 -44.89
N GLU A 166 -43.73 26.12 -46.01
CA GLU A 166 -44.54 25.05 -46.60
C GLU A 166 -44.52 23.80 -45.70
N ASN A 167 -43.38 23.48 -45.09
CA ASN A 167 -43.23 22.34 -44.18
C ASN A 167 -43.88 22.58 -42.80
N ILE A 168 -43.92 23.82 -42.33
CA ILE A 168 -44.68 24.20 -41.13
C ILE A 168 -46.18 24.14 -41.43
N PHE A 169 -46.63 24.62 -42.59
CA PHE A 169 -48.03 24.53 -42.99
C PHE A 169 -48.49 23.08 -43.18
N THR A 170 -47.67 22.20 -43.76
CA THR A 170 -48.01 20.77 -43.90
C THR A 170 -48.08 20.07 -42.56
N ASN A 171 -47.20 20.40 -41.60
CA ASN A 171 -47.21 19.79 -40.27
C ASN A 171 -48.27 20.38 -39.31
N VAL A 172 -48.63 21.65 -39.46
CA VAL A 172 -49.72 22.30 -38.70
C VAL A 172 -51.10 21.92 -39.26
N SER A 173 -51.19 21.57 -40.53
CA SER A 173 -52.43 21.13 -41.18
C SER A 173 -52.68 19.61 -41.04
N LEU A 174 -51.94 18.91 -40.18
CA LEU A 174 -52.09 17.47 -39.93
C LEU A 174 -53.34 17.16 -39.10
N ASP A 175 -54.50 17.20 -39.73
CA ASP A 175 -55.65 16.39 -39.31
C ASP A 175 -56.12 15.38 -40.38
N GLU A 176 -55.63 15.37 -41.63
CA GLU A 176 -56.00 14.31 -42.59
C GLU A 176 -54.84 13.93 -43.56
N ASP A 177 -54.44 12.66 -43.49
CA ASP A 177 -53.78 11.81 -44.50
C ASP A 177 -52.42 12.19 -45.13
N MET A 178 -51.37 11.42 -44.80
CA MET A 178 -50.05 11.46 -45.45
C MET A 178 -49.87 10.36 -46.53
N PRO A 179 -49.25 10.68 -47.70
CA PRO A 179 -48.73 9.67 -48.64
C PRO A 179 -47.32 9.20 -48.22
N SER A 180 -47.06 7.90 -48.31
CA SER A 180 -45.79 7.26 -47.90
C SER A 180 -44.62 7.60 -48.84
N VAL A 181 -43.49 8.02 -48.25
CA VAL A 181 -42.23 8.42 -48.93
C VAL A 181 -41.28 7.22 -49.14
N LEU A 182 -41.82 6.03 -49.44
CA LEU A 182 -41.02 4.86 -49.81
C LEU A 182 -41.32 4.49 -51.28
N PRO A 183 -40.31 4.28 -52.14
CA PRO A 183 -40.57 3.76 -53.48
C PRO A 183 -41.11 2.32 -53.37
N ASP A 184 -42.28 2.08 -53.95
CA ASP A 184 -43.08 0.86 -53.74
C ASP A 184 -42.50 -0.44 -54.34
N GLU A 185 -41.39 -0.39 -55.09
CA GLU A 185 -40.74 -1.58 -55.64
C GLU A 185 -39.22 -1.50 -55.46
N LEU A 186 -38.75 -1.78 -54.24
CA LEU A 186 -37.40 -2.31 -54.06
C LEU A 186 -37.53 -3.84 -54.02
N THR A 187 -37.19 -4.50 -55.11
CA THR A 187 -37.34 -5.96 -55.20
C THR A 187 -36.24 -6.65 -54.39
N ASN A 188 -36.56 -7.79 -53.77
CA ASN A 188 -35.59 -8.53 -52.94
C ASN A 188 -34.32 -8.92 -53.73
N GLU A 189 -34.42 -9.05 -55.06
CA GLU A 189 -33.27 -9.32 -55.94
C GLU A 189 -32.28 -8.14 -56.02
N GLU A 190 -32.76 -6.88 -55.96
CA GLU A 190 -31.88 -5.71 -55.91
C GLU A 190 -31.17 -5.59 -54.56
N ILE A 191 -31.86 -5.95 -53.47
CA ILE A 191 -31.29 -6.00 -52.13
C ILE A 191 -30.16 -7.03 -52.08
N ASP A 192 -30.38 -8.23 -52.63
CA ASP A 192 -29.39 -9.29 -52.68
C ASP A 192 -28.18 -8.89 -53.54
N LYS A 193 -28.40 -8.21 -54.67
CA LYS A 193 -27.32 -7.69 -55.53
C LYS A 193 -26.47 -6.63 -54.82
N MET A 194 -27.09 -5.73 -54.06
CA MET A 194 -26.37 -4.71 -53.27
C MET A 194 -25.56 -5.31 -52.11
N LEU A 195 -26.05 -6.42 -51.54
CA LEU A 195 -25.34 -7.18 -50.50
C LEU A 195 -24.15 -7.97 -51.07
N GLU A 196 -24.32 -8.60 -52.24
CA GLU A 196 -23.27 -9.37 -52.90
C GLU A 196 -22.11 -8.47 -53.39
N GLU A 197 -22.43 -7.27 -53.89
CA GLU A 197 -21.42 -6.29 -54.33
C GLU A 197 -20.54 -5.78 -53.16
N ASN A 198 -21.11 -5.68 -51.95
CA ASN A 198 -20.35 -5.36 -50.74
C ASN A 198 -19.53 -6.55 -50.20
N LEU A 199 -20.01 -7.78 -50.38
CA LEU A 199 -19.31 -8.99 -49.94
C LEU A 199 -18.14 -9.39 -50.86
N LEU A 200 -18.17 -8.99 -52.14
CA LEU A 200 -17.09 -9.24 -53.12
C LEU A 200 -15.98 -8.17 -53.15
N GLN A 201 -16.15 -7.03 -52.46
CA GLN A 201 -15.02 -6.16 -52.14
C GLN A 201 -14.20 -6.81 -51.02
N GLU A 202 -13.36 -7.79 -51.39
CA GLU A 202 -12.29 -8.27 -50.52
C GLU A 202 -11.47 -7.05 -50.03
N ILE A 203 -11.58 -6.77 -48.74
CA ILE A 203 -10.68 -5.87 -48.03
C ILE A 203 -9.27 -6.44 -48.26
N PRO A 204 -8.34 -5.74 -48.93
CA PRO A 204 -6.98 -6.24 -49.04
C PRO A 204 -6.39 -6.37 -47.64
N PHE A 205 -6.23 -7.60 -47.18
CA PHE A 205 -5.41 -7.91 -46.02
C PHE A 205 -3.97 -7.51 -46.37
N ASN A 206 -3.45 -6.54 -45.61
CA ASN A 206 -2.03 -6.21 -45.43
C ASN A 206 -1.37 -5.29 -46.49
N GLN A 207 -1.23 -4.00 -46.14
CA GLN A 207 0.06 -3.30 -45.95
C GLN A 207 -0.13 -2.03 -45.11
#